data_AF-A0A8X6UDS0-F1
#
_entry.id   AF-A0A8X6UDS0-F1
#
_cell.length_a   1.000
_cell.length_b   1.000
_cell.length_c   1.000
_cell.angle_alpha   90.00
_cell.angle_beta   90.00
_cell.angle_gamma   90.00
#
_symmetry.space_group_name_H-M   'P 1'
#
loop_
_entity.id
_entity.type
_entity.pdbx_description
1 polymer ?
#
loop_
_entity_poly.entity_id
_entity_poly.type
_entity_poly.pdbx_seq_one_letter_code
_entity_poly.pdbx_strand_id
1 'polypeptide(L)' 'QKFAIMEMKTIVSSILRSYTIESLDSRDKVLPIMQITLHPSVPIRMRIRPRRRNNME' A
#
# COMPACT_ATOMS: atom_id res chain seq x y z
N GLN A 1 -2.98 -20.74 7.06
CA GLN A 1 -2.86 -19.63 6.06
C GLN A 1 -4.15 -18.82 5.84
N LYS A 2 -5.37 -19.37 6.03
CA LYS A 2 -6.63 -18.62 5.81
C LYS A 2 -6.75 -17.33 6.65
N PHE A 3 -6.25 -17.34 7.88
CA PHE A 3 -6.26 -16.18 8.78
C PHE A 3 -5.37 -15.03 8.29
N ALA A 4 -4.15 -15.32 7.84
CA ALA A 4 -3.24 -14.31 7.31
C ALA A 4 -3.82 -13.55 6.10
N ILE A 5 -4.51 -14.27 5.21
CA ILE A 5 -5.15 -13.63 4.04
C ILE A 5 -6.33 -12.75 4.46
N MET A 6 -7.15 -13.19 5.42
CA MET A 6 -8.25 -12.37 5.94
C MET A 6 -7.74 -11.10 6.60
N GLU A 7 -6.71 -11.22 7.42
CA GLU A 7 -6.11 -10.10 8.13
C GLU A 7 -5.53 -9.09 7.15
N MET A 8 -4.73 -9.54 6.18
CA MET A 8 -4.20 -8.68 5.11
C MET A 8 -5.32 -7.95 4.36
N LYS A 9 -6.39 -8.65 3.97
CA LYS A 9 -7.54 -8.03 3.28
C LYS A 9 -8.24 -7.00 4.14
N THR A 10 -8.42 -7.28 5.43
CA THR A 10 -9.11 -6.38 6.38
C THR A 10 -8.31 -5.10 6.58
N ILE A 11 -6.99 -5.22 6.76
CA ILE A 11 -6.08 -4.08 6.90
C ILE A 11 -6.07 -3.25 5.63
N VAL A 12 -5.84 -3.87 4.46
CA VAL A 12 -5.80 -3.17 3.17
C VAL A 12 -7.12 -2.46 2.90
N SER A 13 -8.26 -3.11 3.15
CA SER A 13 -9.58 -2.52 2.94
C SER A 13 -9.82 -1.30 3.84
N SER A 14 -9.39 -1.37 5.10
CA SER A 14 -9.53 -0.26 6.06
C SER A 14 -8.70 0.95 5.66
N ILE A 15 -7.48 0.70 5.18
CA ILE A 15 -6.57 1.74 4.70
C ILE A 15 -7.14 2.40 3.45
N LEU A 16 -7.52 1.63 2.43
CA LEU A 16 -8.04 2.16 1.16
C LEU A 16 -9.37 2.93 1.32
N ARG A 17 -10.15 2.60 2.35
CA ARG A 17 -11.39 3.33 2.66
C ARG A 17 -11.11 4.71 3.25
N SER A 18 -10.08 4.83 4.07
CA SER A 18 -9.81 6.00 4.91
C SER A 18 -8.70 6.90 4.35
N TYR A 19 -7.87 6.38 3.46
CA TYR A 19 -6.69 7.06 2.95
C TYR A 19 -6.52 6.90 1.44
N THR A 20 -5.96 7.93 0.82
CA THR A 20 -5.41 7.86 -0.53
C THR A 20 -3.91 7.62 -0.43
N ILE A 21 -3.43 6.57 -1.10
CA ILE A 21 -2.01 6.20 -1.16
C ILE A 21 -1.48 6.51 -2.55
N GLU A 22 -0.36 7.23 -2.62
CA GLU A 22 0.32 7.56 -3.87
C GLU A 22 1.77 7.10 -3.78
N SER A 23 2.27 6.46 -4.85
CA SER A 23 3.70 6.15 -4.97
C SER A 23 4.46 7.42 -5.33
N LEU A 24 5.58 7.68 -4.65
CA LEU A 24 6.51 8.74 -5.02
C LEU A 24 7.55 8.27 -6.05
N ASP A 25 7.61 6.95 -6.27
CA ASP A 25 8.46 6.33 -7.26
C ASP A 25 7.64 5.95 -8.50
N SER A 26 8.19 6.24 -9.68
CA SER A 26 7.66 5.73 -10.96
C SER A 26 7.69 4.21 -10.96
N ARG A 27 6.73 3.58 -11.65
CA ARG A 27 6.56 2.12 -11.64
C ARG A 27 7.82 1.37 -12.09
N ASP A 28 8.59 1.97 -13.01
CA ASP A 28 9.84 1.43 -13.55
C ASP A 28 10.98 1.36 -12.51
N LYS A 29 10.84 2.07 -11.38
CA LYS A 29 11.83 2.08 -10.29
C LYS A 29 11.51 1.08 -9.18
N VAL A 30 10.32 0.48 -9.17
CA VAL A 30 9.89 -0.52 -8.19
C VAL A 30 10.20 -1.92 -8.73
N LEU A 31 11.50 -2.24 -8.81
CA LEU A 31 11.97 -3.52 -9.32
C LEU A 31 12.11 -4.53 -8.16
N PRO A 32 11.46 -5.70 -8.24
CA PRO A 32 11.67 -6.76 -7.25
C PRO A 32 13.09 -7.32 -7.39
N ILE A 33 13.85 -7.41 -6.30
CA ILE A 33 15.10 -8.19 -6.26
C ILE A 33 14.78 -9.53 -5.65
N MET A 34 15.13 -10.60 -6.38
CA MET A 34 15.04 -11.96 -5.89
C MET A 34 16.26 -12.26 -5.00
N GLN A 35 16.15 -11.95 -3.71
CA GLN A 35 16.96 -12.59 -2.67
C GLN A 35 16.16 -13.78 -2.11
N ILE A 36 16.76 -14.64 -1.29
CA ILE A 36 16.12 -15.85 -0.68
C ILE A 36 14.77 -15.50 0.01
N THR A 37 14.53 -14.22 0.29
CA THR A 37 13.22 -13.61 0.54
C THR A 37 13.00 -12.40 -0.38
N LEU A 38 11.77 -12.22 -0.88
CA LEU A 38 11.42 -11.08 -1.74
C LEU A 38 11.48 -9.76 -0.95
N HIS A 39 12.41 -8.88 -1.32
CA HIS A 39 12.55 -7.53 -0.76
C HIS A 39 12.67 -6.51 -1.91
N PRO A 40 12.13 -5.29 -1.78
CA PRO A 40 12.31 -4.26 -2.82
C PRO A 40 13.79 -3.87 -2.98
N SER A 41 14.23 -3.60 -4.21
CA SER A 41 15.62 -3.15 -4.47
C SER A 41 16.00 -1.87 -3.73
N VAL A 42 15.01 -1.01 -3.53
CA VAL A 42 15.14 0.33 -2.99
C VAL A 42 14.01 0.58 -1.99
N PRO A 43 14.16 1.50 -1.02
CA PRO A 43 13.07 1.89 -0.14
C PRO A 43 11.84 2.32 -0.93
N ILE A 44 10.66 1.78 -0.59
CA ILE A 44 9.42 2.17 -1.27
C ILE A 44 8.92 3.47 -0.66
N ARG A 45 8.94 4.55 -1.44
CA ARG A 45 8.49 5.86 -0.96
C ARG A 45 7.01 6.04 -1.30
N MET A 46 6.18 6.18 -0.26
CA MET A 46 4.74 6.37 -0.42
C MET A 46 4.29 7.62 0.32
N ARG A 47 3.27 8.29 -0.23
CA ARG A 47 2.53 9.36 0.44
C ARG A 47 1.15 8.87 0.82
N ILE A 48 0.77 9.09 2.07
CA ILE A 48 -0.55 8.75 2.60
C ILE A 48 -1.27 10.05 2.94
N ARG A 49 -2.49 10.21 2.44
CA ARG A 49 -3.35 11.37 2.71
C ARG A 49 -4.70 10.87 3.25
N PRO A 50 -5.26 11.48 4.31
CA PRO A 50 -6.62 11.19 4.74
C PRO A 50 -7.59 11.45 3.58
N ARG A 51 -8.46 10.48 3.30
CA ARG A 51 -9.54 10.64 2.34
C ARG A 51 -10.62 11.49 3.00
N ARG A 52 -10.76 12.76 2.59
CA ARG A 52 -11.87 13.59 3.06
C ARG A 52 -13.19 12.89 2.72
N ARG A 53 -14.02 12.67 3.74
CA ARG A 53 -15.44 12.39 3.51
C ARG A 53 -16.05 13.70 3.07
N ASN A 54 -16.15 13.93 1.76
CA ASN A 54 -17.01 15.00 1.23
C ASN A 54 -18.46 14.62 1.53
N ASN A 55 -18.88 14.84 2.77
CA ASN A 55 -20.24 15.19 3.12
C ASN A 55 -20.24 16.73 3.15
N MET A 56 -20.31 17.35 1.97
CA MET A 56 -20.82 18.71 1.86
C MET A 56 -22.35 18.60 1.74
N GLU A 57 -23.00 19.46 2.49
CA GLU A 57 -24.45 19.68 2.64
C GLU A 57 -25.22 19.68 1.31
#